data_AF-A0A0C1IQB5-F1
#
_entry.id   AF-A0A0C1IQB5-F1
#
_cell.length_a   1.000
_cell.length_b   1.000
_cell.length_c   1.000
_cell.angle_alpha   90.00
_cell.angle_beta   90.00
_cell.angle_gamma   90.00
#
_symmetry.space_group_name_H-M   'P 1'
#
loop_
_entity.id
_entity.type
_entity.pdbx_description
1 polymer ?
#
loop_
_entity_poly.entity_id
_entity_poly.type
_entity_poly.pdbx_seq_one_letter_code
_entity_poly.pdbx_strand_id
1 'polypeptide(L)'
;MRILLLVCFVLSLNVSFAQLEKRTWLLGGDATYSRSESSSDGTVFSKGNSLQVGLNNGYFFWDKLALGGRVSLLNSVEKYPLNDNRPEGKLRQTNWSFGPFVRYYFLPAQKRINIFADAGGMYSIWTNNSTDHVSKAWSATAAAGPAIFLNQNIALELMLAYVHYSGVGYDYKSNSLQFKAGFQIHFKKSKQG
;
A
#
# COMPACT_ATOMS: atom_id res chain seq x y z
N MET A 1 -5.73 32.30 -33.27
CA MET A 1 -6.45 30.99 -33.32
C MET A 1 -5.78 29.87 -32.53
N ARG A 2 -4.45 29.67 -32.60
CA ARG A 2 -3.77 28.54 -31.90
C ARG A 2 -3.86 28.58 -30.37
N ILE A 3 -3.78 29.77 -29.75
CA ILE A 3 -3.89 29.94 -28.30
C ILE A 3 -5.34 29.75 -27.81
N LEU A 4 -6.34 30.14 -28.62
CA LEU A 4 -7.76 29.99 -28.27
C LEU A 4 -8.19 28.52 -28.26
N LEU A 5 -7.67 27.70 -29.18
CA LEU A 5 -7.85 26.25 -29.18
C LEU A 5 -7.24 25.57 -27.95
N LEU A 6 -6.10 26.08 -27.47
CA LEU A 6 -5.40 25.55 -26.29
C LEU A 6 -6.14 25.92 -24.99
N VAL A 7 -6.74 27.10 -24.92
CA VAL A 7 -7.60 27.54 -23.81
C VAL A 7 -8.93 26.77 -23.79
N CYS A 8 -9.55 26.51 -24.94
CA CYS A 8 -10.75 25.64 -25.04
C CYS A 8 -10.44 24.17 -24.67
N PHE A 9 -9.26 23.66 -25.01
CA PHE A 9 -8.82 22.32 -24.61
C PHE A 9 -8.64 22.22 -23.09
N VAL A 10 -8.09 23.25 -22.44
CA VAL A 10 -7.94 23.31 -20.98
C VAL A 10 -9.30 23.48 -20.27
N LEU A 11 -10.25 24.21 -20.86
CA LEU A 11 -11.62 24.37 -20.32
C LEU A 11 -12.51 23.13 -20.54
N SER A 12 -12.15 22.25 -21.48
CA SER A 12 -12.80 20.95 -21.70
C SER A 12 -12.34 19.84 -20.74
N LEU A 13 -11.49 20.16 -19.76
CA LEU A 13 -11.21 19.30 -18.62
C LEU A 13 -12.44 19.31 -17.70
N ASN A 14 -13.43 18.56 -18.15
CA ASN A 14 -14.71 18.25 -17.55
C ASN A 14 -14.73 18.38 -16.02
N VAL A 15 -15.79 19.02 -15.51
CA VAL A 15 -16.23 18.94 -14.12
C VAL A 15 -16.60 17.49 -13.84
N SER A 16 -15.60 16.71 -13.45
CA SER A 16 -15.71 15.27 -13.52
C SER A 16 -15.74 14.66 -12.12
N PHE A 17 -16.91 14.13 -11.75
CA PHE A 17 -17.15 13.48 -10.46
C PHE A 17 -16.34 12.18 -10.31
N ALA A 18 -15.69 11.97 -9.14
CA ALA A 18 -14.93 10.76 -8.85
C ALA A 18 -15.83 9.50 -8.92
N GLN A 19 -15.34 8.40 -9.51
CA GLN A 19 -16.13 7.17 -9.64
C GLN A 19 -16.08 6.36 -8.32
N LEU A 20 -16.86 6.79 -7.33
CA LEU A 20 -17.03 6.10 -6.05
C LEU A 20 -18.41 5.43 -5.91
N GLU A 21 -19.13 5.27 -7.01
CA GLU A 21 -20.46 4.67 -7.05
C GLU A 21 -20.40 3.15 -6.97
N LYS A 22 -21.48 2.55 -6.47
CA LYS A 22 -21.73 1.12 -6.58
C LYS A 22 -21.54 0.62 -8.04
N ARG A 23 -21.00 -0.60 -8.19
CA ARG A 23 -20.63 -1.25 -9.47
C ARG A 23 -19.41 -0.64 -10.16
N THR A 24 -18.57 0.05 -9.41
CA THR A 24 -17.26 0.52 -9.89
C THR A 24 -16.18 -0.44 -9.43
N TRP A 25 -15.17 -0.66 -10.28
CA TRP A 25 -13.96 -1.38 -9.94
C TRP A 25 -12.90 -0.41 -9.44
N LEU A 26 -12.15 -0.84 -8.42
CA LEU A 26 -10.98 -0.17 -7.88
C LEU A 26 -9.77 -1.03 -8.24
N LEU A 27 -8.80 -0.47 -8.96
CA LEU A 27 -7.54 -1.14 -9.27
C LEU A 27 -6.41 -0.17 -9.00
N GLY A 28 -5.43 -0.59 -8.23
CA GLY A 28 -4.30 0.26 -7.95
C GLY A 28 -3.19 -0.44 -7.20
N GLY A 29 -2.37 0.38 -6.57
CA GLY A 29 -1.24 -0.10 -5.81
C GLY A 29 -0.66 0.97 -4.92
N ASP A 30 0.22 0.54 -4.03
CA ASP A 30 0.93 1.42 -3.12
C ASP A 30 2.37 0.97 -2.97
N ALA A 31 3.22 1.91 -2.58
CA ALA A 31 4.60 1.68 -2.25
C ALA A 31 4.89 2.20 -0.84
N THR A 32 5.67 1.42 -0.10
CA THR A 32 6.15 1.76 1.23
C THR A 32 7.67 1.61 1.23
N TYR A 33 8.36 2.66 1.63
CA TYR A 33 9.80 2.64 1.85
C TYR A 33 10.07 2.84 3.33
N SER A 34 10.93 1.99 3.90
CA SER A 34 11.38 2.16 5.27
C SER A 34 12.89 1.97 5.38
N ARG A 35 13.49 2.78 6.25
CA ARG A 35 14.88 2.65 6.68
C ARG A 35 14.86 2.49 8.19
N SER A 36 15.44 1.40 8.67
CA SER A 36 15.62 1.13 10.09
C SER A 36 17.10 1.19 10.44
N GLU A 37 17.40 1.82 11.58
CA GLU A 37 18.71 1.79 12.18
C GLU A 37 18.53 1.35 13.63
N SER A 38 19.13 0.21 13.98
CA SER A 38 19.13 -0.31 15.34
C SER A 38 20.48 -0.03 15.97
N SER A 39 20.50 0.75 17.05
CA SER A 39 21.71 1.05 17.81
C SER A 39 21.50 0.66 19.28
N SER A 40 22.53 0.11 19.91
CA SER A 40 22.58 -0.13 21.36
C SER A 40 23.90 0.46 21.86
N ASP A 41 23.86 1.23 22.94
CA ASP A 41 25.03 1.92 23.51
C ASP A 41 25.93 2.64 22.48
N GLY A 42 25.34 3.43 21.59
CA GLY A 42 26.09 4.24 20.60
C GLY A 42 26.77 3.47 19.48
N THR A 43 26.70 2.13 19.48
CA THR A 43 27.21 1.27 18.41
C THR A 43 26.05 0.86 17.52
N VAL A 44 26.16 1.05 16.20
CA VAL A 44 25.13 0.64 15.24
C VAL A 44 25.18 -0.89 15.10
N PHE A 45 24.11 -1.58 15.45
CA PHE A 45 24.02 -3.05 15.39
C PHE A 45 23.43 -3.56 14.07
N SER A 46 22.57 -2.78 13.42
CA SER A 46 21.97 -3.17 12.14
C SER A 46 21.43 -1.96 11.39
N LYS A 47 21.60 -1.97 10.05
CA LYS A 47 20.92 -1.06 9.13
C LYS A 47 20.06 -1.87 8.17
N GLY A 48 18.76 -1.61 8.20
CA GLY A 48 17.78 -2.22 7.31
C GLY A 48 17.21 -1.21 6.32
N ASN A 49 17.11 -1.60 5.06
CA ASN A 49 16.30 -0.91 4.07
C ASN A 49 15.24 -1.88 3.55
N SER A 50 14.00 -1.43 3.48
CA SER A 50 12.93 -2.21 2.88
C SER A 50 12.11 -1.39 1.89
N LEU A 51 11.70 -2.05 0.81
CA LEU A 51 10.77 -1.54 -0.17
C LEU A 51 9.65 -2.56 -0.33
N GLN A 52 8.43 -2.12 -0.11
CA GLN A 52 7.23 -2.89 -0.34
C GLN A 52 6.42 -2.26 -1.46
N VAL A 53 5.93 -3.10 -2.38
CA VAL A 53 4.97 -2.71 -3.42
C VAL A 53 3.74 -3.58 -3.25
N GLY A 54 2.58 -2.95 -3.12
CA GLY A 54 1.26 -3.57 -3.05
C GLY A 54 0.49 -3.34 -4.33
N LEU A 55 -0.25 -4.35 -4.78
CA LEU A 55 -1.31 -4.23 -5.77
C LEU A 55 -2.64 -4.55 -5.09
N ASN A 56 -3.69 -3.83 -5.45
CA ASN A 56 -5.02 -4.04 -4.90
C ASN A 56 -6.07 -4.00 -6.01
N ASN A 57 -7.07 -4.87 -5.87
CA ASN A 57 -8.23 -4.93 -6.74
C ASN A 57 -9.47 -5.04 -5.86
N GLY A 58 -10.40 -4.10 -6.00
CA GLY A 58 -11.62 -4.05 -5.23
C GLY A 58 -12.83 -3.68 -6.08
N TYR A 59 -13.99 -3.79 -5.46
CA TYR A 59 -15.27 -3.54 -6.07
C TYR A 59 -16.19 -2.80 -5.11
N PHE A 60 -16.76 -1.69 -5.58
CA PHE A 60 -17.72 -0.89 -4.83
C PHE A 60 -19.08 -1.60 -4.83
N PHE A 61 -19.38 -2.34 -3.76
CA PHE A 61 -20.67 -3.01 -3.58
C PHE A 61 -21.74 -2.07 -3.01
N TRP A 62 -21.31 -0.98 -2.38
CA TRP A 62 -22.10 0.18 -1.99
C TRP A 62 -21.34 1.46 -2.35
N ASP A 63 -22.04 2.57 -2.52
CA ASP A 63 -21.44 3.87 -2.72
C ASP A 63 -20.39 4.16 -1.64
N LYS A 64 -19.19 4.50 -2.11
CA LYS A 64 -18.00 4.81 -1.33
C LYS A 64 -17.42 3.65 -0.52
N LEU A 65 -18.03 2.46 -0.56
CA LEU A 65 -17.58 1.28 0.18
C LEU A 65 -17.13 0.17 -0.79
N ALA A 66 -15.84 -0.09 -0.79
CA ALA A 66 -15.20 -1.12 -1.59
C ALA A 66 -14.75 -2.30 -0.74
N LEU A 67 -14.85 -3.51 -1.30
CA LEU A 67 -14.24 -4.73 -0.79
C LEU A 67 -13.40 -5.36 -1.90
N GLY A 68 -12.27 -5.96 -1.55
CA GLY A 68 -11.37 -6.52 -2.54
C GLY A 68 -10.28 -7.41 -1.99
N GLY A 69 -9.36 -7.79 -2.87
CA GLY A 69 -8.14 -8.50 -2.56
C GLY A 69 -6.91 -7.63 -2.82
N ARG A 70 -5.85 -7.85 -2.04
CA ARG A 70 -4.55 -7.22 -2.23
C ARG A 70 -3.44 -8.24 -2.18
N VAL A 71 -2.39 -7.98 -2.93
CA VAL A 71 -1.13 -8.73 -2.90
C VAL A 71 0.00 -7.74 -2.68
N SER A 72 1.06 -8.14 -2.01
CA SER A 72 2.25 -7.29 -1.84
C SER A 72 3.54 -8.09 -1.91
N LEU A 73 4.55 -7.47 -2.48
CA LEU A 73 5.92 -7.95 -2.49
C LEU A 73 6.77 -6.99 -1.66
N LEU A 74 7.42 -7.49 -0.63
CA LEU A 74 8.41 -6.75 0.15
C LEU A 74 9.79 -7.35 -0.09
N ASN A 75 10.75 -6.48 -0.39
CA ASN A 75 12.17 -6.80 -0.44
C ASN A 75 12.88 -6.01 0.65
N SER A 76 13.59 -6.72 1.51
CA SER A 76 14.36 -6.14 2.61
C SER A 76 15.81 -6.58 2.54
N VAL A 77 16.70 -5.63 2.80
CA VAL A 77 18.14 -5.86 2.89
C VAL A 77 18.59 -5.34 4.24
N GLU A 78 19.15 -6.24 5.04
CA GLU A 78 19.70 -5.93 6.34
C GLU A 78 21.21 -6.15 6.33
N LYS A 79 21.96 -5.18 6.84
CA LYS A 79 23.41 -5.24 6.99
C LYS A 79 23.78 -5.26 8.47
N TYR A 80 24.61 -6.22 8.86
CA TYR A 80 25.18 -6.31 10.19
C TYR A 80 26.67 -5.96 10.13
N PRO A 81 27.13 -4.92 10.86
CA PRO A 81 28.54 -4.57 10.92
C PRO A 81 29.34 -5.64 11.67
N LEU A 82 30.64 -5.71 11.37
CA LEU A 82 31.60 -6.52 12.12
C LEU A 82 31.53 -6.15 13.61
N ASN A 83 31.34 -7.16 14.46
CA ASN A 83 31.48 -7.06 15.90
C ASN A 83 32.30 -8.28 16.36
N ASP A 84 32.95 -8.23 17.52
CA ASP A 84 33.92 -9.24 17.99
C ASP A 84 33.40 -10.70 17.94
N ASN A 85 32.08 -10.89 17.94
CA ASN A 85 31.41 -12.19 17.90
C ASN A 85 30.67 -12.53 16.59
N ARG A 86 30.63 -11.66 15.57
CA ARG A 86 29.93 -11.93 14.29
C ARG A 86 30.63 -11.31 13.08
N PRO A 87 30.92 -12.10 12.01
CA PRO A 87 31.45 -11.57 10.76
C PRO A 87 30.43 -10.65 10.05
N GLU A 88 30.93 -9.74 9.19
CA GLU A 88 30.08 -8.85 8.38
C GLU A 88 29.12 -9.70 7.54
N GLY A 89 27.84 -9.35 7.58
CA GLY A 89 26.80 -10.12 6.93
C GLY A 89 25.77 -9.24 6.23
N LYS A 90 25.28 -9.74 5.09
CA LYS A 90 24.18 -9.13 4.34
C LYS A 90 23.04 -10.14 4.23
N LEU A 91 21.92 -9.85 4.88
CA LEU A 91 20.71 -10.65 4.78
C LEU A 91 19.80 -10.05 3.71
N ARG A 92 19.28 -10.90 2.83
CA ARG A 92 18.24 -10.53 1.86
C ARG A 92 17.01 -11.38 2.13
N GLN A 93 15.91 -10.69 2.37
CA GLN A 93 14.64 -11.32 2.71
C GLN A 93 13.55 -10.80 1.79
N THR A 94 12.86 -11.74 1.16
CA THR A 94 11.75 -11.50 0.24
C THR A 94 10.47 -11.98 0.90
N ASN A 95 9.41 -11.20 0.74
CA ASN A 95 8.11 -11.50 1.32
C ASN A 95 7.00 -11.34 0.29
N TRP A 96 6.18 -12.38 0.19
CA TRP A 96 4.94 -12.36 -0.56
C TRP A 96 3.79 -12.37 0.41
N SER A 97 2.85 -11.45 0.24
CA SER A 97 1.66 -11.39 1.09
C SER A 97 0.40 -11.21 0.26
N PHE A 98 -0.72 -11.78 0.71
CA PHE A 98 -2.02 -11.65 0.06
C PHE A 98 -3.16 -11.70 1.06
N GLY A 99 -4.27 -11.05 0.75
CA GLY A 99 -5.46 -11.14 1.59
C GLY A 99 -6.55 -10.11 1.25
N PRO A 100 -7.68 -10.15 1.97
CA PRO A 100 -8.81 -9.27 1.70
C PRO A 100 -8.64 -7.88 2.32
N PHE A 101 -9.44 -6.94 1.82
CA PHE A 101 -9.60 -5.63 2.40
C PHE A 101 -11.00 -5.05 2.25
N VAL A 102 -11.27 -4.04 3.06
CA VAL A 102 -12.42 -3.14 2.98
C VAL A 102 -11.93 -1.70 3.00
N ARG A 103 -12.56 -0.83 2.22
CA ARG A 103 -12.21 0.59 2.12
C ARG A 103 -13.46 1.45 2.05
N TYR A 104 -13.49 2.54 2.83
CA TYR A 104 -14.57 3.51 2.83
C TYR A 104 -14.07 4.93 2.55
N TYR A 105 -14.70 5.62 1.61
CA TYR A 105 -14.46 7.03 1.32
C TYR A 105 -15.52 7.89 2.04
N PHE A 106 -15.08 8.87 2.83
CA PHE A 106 -15.99 9.64 3.68
C PHE A 106 -16.74 10.71 2.89
N LEU A 107 -16.03 11.47 2.04
CA LEU A 107 -16.59 12.61 1.34
C LEU A 107 -17.33 12.19 0.05
N PRO A 108 -18.26 13.03 -0.43
CA PRO A 108 -18.92 12.82 -1.71
C PRO A 108 -17.94 12.80 -2.89
N ALA A 109 -18.28 12.02 -3.92
CA ALA A 109 -17.53 11.86 -5.16
C ALA A 109 -17.16 13.18 -5.89
N GLN A 110 -17.91 14.24 -5.63
CA GLN A 110 -17.75 15.53 -6.30
C GLN A 110 -16.52 16.32 -5.81
N LYS A 111 -15.84 15.87 -4.74
CA LYS A 111 -14.69 16.55 -4.16
C LYS A 111 -13.38 16.05 -4.79
N ARG A 112 -12.51 16.99 -5.19
CA ARG A 112 -11.15 16.71 -5.68
C ARG A 112 -10.29 15.99 -4.63
N ILE A 113 -10.55 16.25 -3.35
CA ILE A 113 -9.89 15.59 -2.23
C ILE A 113 -10.95 14.82 -1.46
N ASN A 114 -10.66 13.55 -1.19
CA ASN A 114 -11.45 12.71 -0.31
C ASN A 114 -10.56 12.21 0.83
N ILE A 115 -11.17 11.81 1.93
CA ILE A 115 -10.49 11.10 3.02
C ILE A 115 -11.06 9.69 3.00
N PHE A 116 -10.20 8.69 3.18
CA PHE A 116 -10.62 7.30 3.23
C PHE A 116 -10.04 6.58 4.45
N ALA A 117 -10.75 5.54 4.86
CA ALA A 117 -10.28 4.53 5.79
C ALA A 117 -10.18 3.18 5.06
N ASP A 118 -9.16 2.42 5.40
CA ASP A 118 -8.82 1.13 4.79
C ASP A 118 -8.46 0.14 5.89
N ALA A 119 -9.03 -1.06 5.83
CA ALA A 119 -8.71 -2.13 6.76
C ALA A 119 -8.57 -3.45 6.01
N GLY A 120 -7.68 -4.32 6.47
CA GLY A 120 -7.48 -5.62 5.82
C GLY A 120 -6.64 -6.58 6.65
N GLY A 121 -6.63 -7.83 6.23
CA GLY A 121 -5.77 -8.87 6.79
C GLY A 121 -4.96 -9.51 5.68
N MET A 122 -3.70 -9.86 5.93
CA MET A 122 -2.84 -10.49 4.94
C MET A 122 -2.14 -11.71 5.53
N TYR A 123 -2.06 -12.77 4.73
CA TYR A 123 -1.19 -13.90 4.96
C TYR A 123 0.14 -13.67 4.23
N SER A 124 1.25 -13.90 4.92
CA SER A 124 2.61 -13.54 4.51
C SER A 124 3.51 -14.77 4.49
N ILE A 125 4.29 -14.93 3.42
CA ILE A 125 5.32 -15.96 3.26
C ILE A 125 6.66 -15.25 3.10
N TRP A 126 7.59 -15.52 4.01
CA TRP A 126 8.92 -14.93 4.04
C TRP A 126 9.94 -15.99 3.64
N THR A 127 10.81 -15.63 2.70
CA THR A 127 11.95 -16.46 2.28
C THR A 127 13.24 -15.71 2.56
N ASN A 128 14.22 -16.45 3.07
CA ASN A 128 15.54 -15.92 3.35
C ASN A 128 16.58 -16.62 2.47
N ASN A 129 17.37 -15.84 1.75
CA ASN A 129 18.37 -16.38 0.82
C ASN A 129 19.53 -17.10 1.52
N SER A 130 19.69 -16.94 2.84
CA SER A 130 20.84 -17.48 3.57
C SER A 130 20.58 -18.80 4.30
N THR A 131 19.33 -19.21 4.49
CA THR A 131 19.00 -20.34 5.39
C THR A 131 17.95 -21.32 4.85
N ASP A 132 17.53 -21.21 3.58
CA ASP A 132 16.41 -21.97 2.99
C ASP A 132 15.13 -22.00 3.87
N HIS A 133 15.06 -21.09 4.84
CA HIS A 133 14.02 -21.08 5.86
C HIS A 133 12.82 -20.29 5.35
N VAL A 134 11.66 -20.93 5.39
CA VAL A 134 10.38 -20.33 5.02
C VAL A 134 9.58 -20.09 6.29
N SER A 135 9.30 -18.83 6.59
CA SER A 135 8.43 -18.46 7.72
C SER A 135 7.12 -17.86 7.23
N LYS A 136 6.08 -18.03 8.05
CA LYS A 136 4.70 -17.64 7.73
C LYS A 136 4.20 -16.68 8.81
N ALA A 137 3.42 -15.69 8.41
CA ALA A 137 2.84 -14.72 9.34
C ALA A 137 1.45 -14.29 8.87
N TRP A 138 0.63 -13.89 9.83
CA TRP A 138 -0.59 -13.11 9.58
C TRP A 138 -0.35 -11.66 9.95
N SER A 139 -0.99 -10.75 9.23
CA SER A 139 -1.03 -9.34 9.60
C SER A 139 -2.44 -8.77 9.53
N ALA A 140 -2.70 -7.79 10.38
CA ALA A 140 -3.89 -6.95 10.35
C ALA A 140 -3.44 -5.50 10.13
N THR A 141 -4.10 -4.81 9.20
CA THR A 141 -3.79 -3.44 8.83
C THR A 141 -5.01 -2.56 9.03
N ALA A 142 -4.80 -1.39 9.63
CA ALA A 142 -5.72 -0.27 9.61
C ALA A 142 -4.99 0.96 9.08
N ALA A 143 -5.53 1.61 8.06
CA ALA A 143 -4.92 2.75 7.42
C ALA A 143 -5.95 3.83 7.10
N ALA A 144 -5.49 5.08 7.03
CA ALA A 144 -6.32 6.19 6.60
C ALA A 144 -5.47 7.26 5.92
N GLY A 145 -6.10 8.08 5.10
CA GLY A 145 -5.44 9.25 4.54
C GLY A 145 -6.22 9.91 3.40
N PRO A 146 -5.63 10.95 2.79
CA PRO A 146 -6.25 11.65 1.69
C PRO A 146 -6.08 10.90 0.36
N ALA A 147 -7.14 10.94 -0.46
CA ALA A 147 -7.12 10.62 -1.87
C ALA A 147 -7.33 11.91 -2.69
N ILE A 148 -6.37 12.25 -3.54
CA ILE A 148 -6.39 13.41 -4.41
C ILE A 148 -6.72 12.93 -5.82
N PHE A 149 -7.94 13.21 -6.27
CA PHE A 149 -8.42 12.83 -7.60
C PHE A 149 -7.78 13.74 -8.65
N LEU A 150 -6.98 13.13 -9.54
CA LEU A 150 -6.40 13.80 -10.70
C LEU A 150 -7.44 13.93 -11.82
N ASN A 151 -8.35 12.95 -11.92
CA ASN A 151 -9.55 12.96 -12.75
C ASN A 151 -10.62 12.01 -12.15
N GLN A 152 -11.68 11.65 -12.88
CA GLN A 152 -12.75 10.78 -12.36
C GLN A 152 -12.30 9.39 -11.96
N ASN A 153 -11.28 8.90 -12.66
CA ASN A 153 -10.83 7.53 -12.59
C ASN A 153 -9.60 7.45 -11.69
N ILE A 154 -8.74 8.47 -11.72
CA ILE A 154 -7.40 8.40 -11.15
C ILE A 154 -7.33 9.19 -9.85
N ALA A 155 -6.84 8.55 -8.79
CA ALA A 155 -6.51 9.19 -7.52
C ALA A 155 -5.08 8.87 -7.08
N LEU A 156 -4.38 9.88 -6.57
CA LEU A 156 -3.16 9.73 -5.79
C LEU A 156 -3.51 9.61 -4.31
N GLU A 157 -2.89 8.67 -3.60
CA GLU A 157 -3.19 8.39 -2.19
C GLU A 157 -1.95 8.54 -1.33
N LEU A 158 -2.11 9.16 -0.18
CA LEU A 158 -1.14 9.12 0.91
C LEU A 158 -1.82 8.45 2.10
N MET A 159 -1.13 7.52 2.76
CA MET A 159 -1.70 6.72 3.83
C MET A 159 -0.78 6.67 5.02
N LEU A 160 -1.36 6.80 6.20
CA LEU A 160 -0.76 6.36 7.45
C LEU A 160 -1.41 5.03 7.84
N ALA A 161 -0.59 4.00 8.00
CA ALA A 161 -1.05 2.64 8.27
C ALA A 161 -0.44 2.10 9.56
N TYR A 162 -1.27 1.55 10.43
CA TYR A 162 -0.86 0.72 11.55
C TYR A 162 -0.99 -0.74 11.15
N VAL A 163 0.10 -1.50 11.28
CA VAL A 163 0.15 -2.92 10.92
C VAL A 163 0.60 -3.74 12.13
N HIS A 164 -0.24 -4.71 12.49
CA HIS A 164 0.08 -5.74 13.48
C HIS A 164 0.48 -7.02 12.77
N TYR A 165 1.59 -7.63 13.17
CA TYR A 165 2.10 -8.90 12.66
C TYR A 165 2.09 -9.96 13.75
N SER A 166 1.71 -11.18 13.39
CA SER A 166 1.81 -12.38 14.24
C SER A 166 2.43 -13.52 13.45
N GLY A 167 3.48 -14.13 13.99
CA GLY A 167 4.11 -15.33 13.43
C GLY A 167 3.17 -16.54 13.49
N VAL A 168 3.28 -17.43 12.51
CA VAL A 168 2.59 -18.72 12.51
C VAL A 168 3.57 -19.79 12.98
N GLY A 169 3.26 -20.47 14.08
CA GLY A 169 4.12 -21.51 14.66
C GLY A 169 5.23 -20.99 15.59
N TYR A 170 5.29 -19.67 15.83
CA TYR A 170 6.21 -19.03 16.77
C TYR A 170 5.48 -17.89 17.50
N ASP A 171 5.82 -17.65 18.77
CA ASP A 171 5.29 -16.50 19.53
C ASP A 171 6.07 -15.23 19.19
N TYR A 172 5.89 -14.77 17.95
CA TYR A 172 6.44 -13.51 17.46
C TYR A 172 5.30 -12.56 17.16
N LYS A 173 5.31 -11.38 17.79
CA LYS A 173 4.36 -10.30 17.52
C LYS A 173 5.12 -9.00 17.32
N SER A 174 4.66 -8.21 16.36
CA SER A 174 5.28 -6.93 16.05
C SER A 174 4.24 -5.92 15.57
N ASN A 175 4.47 -4.65 15.86
CA ASN A 175 3.63 -3.54 15.46
C ASN A 175 4.47 -2.56 14.66
N SER A 176 3.90 -2.00 13.60
CA SER A 176 4.58 -0.97 12.81
C SER A 176 3.63 0.13 12.40
N LEU A 177 4.15 1.36 12.35
CA LEU A 177 3.49 2.50 11.75
C LEU A 177 4.19 2.79 10.41
N GLN A 178 3.42 2.88 9.34
CA GLN A 178 3.93 2.96 7.98
C GLN A 178 3.32 4.15 7.24
N PHE A 179 4.15 4.85 6.48
CA PHE A 179 3.71 5.85 5.51
C PHE A 179 3.74 5.23 4.12
N LYS A 180 2.61 5.27 3.43
CA LYS A 180 2.46 4.68 2.10
C LYS A 180 2.03 5.74 1.10
N ALA A 181 2.56 5.65 -0.11
CA ALA A 181 2.11 6.45 -1.24
C ALA A 181 1.54 5.50 -2.29
N GLY A 182 0.38 5.83 -2.85
CA GLY A 182 -0.33 4.94 -3.77
C GLY A 182 -1.06 5.65 -4.87
N PHE A 183 -1.56 4.85 -5.79
CA PHE A 183 -2.31 5.30 -6.95
C PHE A 183 -3.48 4.35 -7.19
N GLN A 184 -4.64 4.91 -7.49
CA GLN A 184 -5.87 4.17 -7.69
C GLN A 184 -6.57 4.56 -8.98
N ILE A 185 -7.06 3.56 -9.69
CA ILE A 185 -7.88 3.67 -10.90
C ILE A 185 -9.27 3.14 -10.58
N HIS A 186 -10.27 3.97 -10.81
CA HIS A 186 -11.68 3.70 -10.63
C HIS A 186 -12.31 3.60 -12.01
N PHE A 187 -12.96 2.49 -12.33
CA PHE A 187 -13.60 2.33 -13.63
C PHE A 187 -14.91 1.57 -13.52
N LYS A 188 -15.95 2.09 -14.17
CA LYS A 188 -17.25 1.45 -14.30
C LYS A 188 -17.24 0.57 -15.55
N LYS A 189 -17.58 -0.71 -15.42
CA LYS A 189 -17.76 -1.57 -16.60
C LYS A 189 -18.96 -1.04 -17.39
N SER A 190 -18.76 -0.61 -18.63
CA SER A 190 -19.89 -0.23 -19.48
C SER A 190 -20.71 -1.49 -19.79
N LYS A 191 -22.04 -1.38 -19.74
CA LYS A 191 -22.90 -2.41 -20.31
C LYS A 191 -22.70 -2.31 -21.83
N GLN A 192 -22.00 -3.28 -22.41
CA GLN A 192 -22.20 -3.58 -23.83
C GLN A 192 -23.63 -4.13 -23.91
N GLY A 193 -24.52 -3.31 -24.48
CA GLY A 193 -25.88 -3.70 -24.83
C GLY A 193 -25.89 -4.52 -26.10
#